data_AF-A0A285ZWB3-F1
#
_entry.id   AF-A0A285ZWB3-F1
#
_cell.length_a   1.000
_cell.length_b   1.000
_cell.length_c   1.000
_cell.angle_alpha   90.00
_cell.angle_beta   90.00
_cell.angle_gamma   90.00
#
_symmetry.space_group_name_H-M   'P 1'
#
loop_
_entity.id
_entity.type
_entity.pdbx_description
1 polymer ?
#
loop_
_entity_poly.entity_id
_entity_poly.type
_entity_poly.pdbx_seq_one_letter_code
_entity_poly.pdbx_strand_id
1 'polypeptide(L)'
;MGNWKNNDFEISTELASIALLFEAKKVKRMYDIAGLFPTKISRLLGINSDRYSVKLSNPEKFSVFEILKLAYILGLDPNLILDVIQIETETLVSKKIKQKSTSA
;
A
#
# COMPACT_ATOMS: atom_id res chain seq x y z
N MET A 1 -8.64 16.41 -5.16
CA MET A 1 -7.71 15.42 -4.58
C MET A 1 -6.64 16.16 -3.79
N GLY A 2 -6.06 15.55 -2.76
CA GLY A 2 -4.93 16.15 -2.02
C GLY A 2 -3.70 16.30 -2.92
N ASN A 3 -2.81 17.26 -2.60
CA ASN A 3 -1.53 17.36 -3.29
C ASN A 3 -0.55 16.34 -2.68
N TRP A 4 -0.47 15.16 -3.27
CA TRP A 4 0.37 14.05 -2.78
C TRP A 4 1.81 14.11 -3.28
N LYS A 5 2.08 14.94 -4.30
CA LYS A 5 3.41 15.26 -4.81
C LYS A 5 3.91 16.52 -4.12
N ASN A 6 4.19 16.44 -2.82
CA ASN A 6 4.70 17.58 -2.05
C ASN A 6 6.21 17.72 -2.20
N ASN A 7 6.66 18.94 -2.51
CA ASN A 7 8.07 19.31 -2.63
C ASN A 7 8.76 19.56 -1.27
N ASP A 8 7.99 19.63 -0.17
CA ASP A 8 8.53 19.96 1.16
C ASP A 8 9.13 18.74 1.89
N PHE A 9 8.77 17.53 1.44
CA PHE A 9 9.41 16.30 1.88
C PHE A 9 10.35 15.86 0.76
N GLU A 10 11.66 15.96 1.00
CA GLU A 10 12.65 15.51 0.02
C GLU A 10 12.56 13.99 -0.11
N ILE A 11 11.78 13.54 -1.08
CA ILE A 11 11.61 12.11 -1.36
C ILE A 11 12.96 11.61 -1.84
N SER A 12 13.59 10.76 -1.03
CA SER A 12 14.85 10.12 -1.44
C SER A 12 14.66 9.41 -2.78
N THR A 13 15.61 9.55 -3.70
CA THR A 13 15.60 8.92 -5.04
C THR A 13 15.26 7.43 -4.99
N GLU A 14 15.70 6.75 -3.93
CA GLU A 14 15.37 5.36 -3.59
C GLU A 14 13.86 5.09 -3.50
N LEU A 15 13.11 5.91 -2.77
CA LEU A 15 11.67 5.75 -2.57
C LEU A 15 10.89 6.16 -3.82
N ALA A 16 11.39 7.15 -4.57
CA ALA A 16 10.81 7.54 -5.86
C ALA A 16 10.84 6.38 -6.87
N SER A 17 11.82 5.46 -6.79
CA SER A 17 11.86 4.28 -7.66
C SER A 17 10.64 3.36 -7.46
N ILE A 18 10.09 3.30 -6.23
CA ILE A 18 8.89 2.52 -5.93
C ILE A 18 7.66 3.18 -6.57
N ALA A 19 7.57 4.51 -6.55
CA ALA A 19 6.50 5.23 -7.21
C ALA A 19 6.42 4.91 -8.71
N LEU A 20 7.57 4.85 -9.39
CA LEU A 20 7.65 4.45 -10.80
C LEU A 20 7.10 3.03 -11.04
N LEU A 21 7.28 2.10 -10.09
CA LEU A 21 6.73 0.75 -10.22
C LEU A 21 5.20 0.74 -10.12
N PHE A 22 4.61 1.58 -9.26
CA PHE A 22 3.16 1.75 -9.20
C PHE A 22 2.63 2.45 -10.45
N GLU A 23 3.24 3.55 -10.87
CA GLU A 23 2.83 4.31 -12.07
C GLU A 23 2.93 3.44 -13.34
N ALA A 24 3.97 2.61 -13.46
CA ALA A 24 4.14 1.66 -14.56
C ALA A 24 3.28 0.38 -14.42
N LYS A 25 2.42 0.29 -13.39
CA LYS A 25 1.56 -0.86 -13.08
C LYS A 25 2.32 -2.19 -12.96
N LYS A 26 3.58 -2.13 -12.50
CA LYS A 26 4.46 -3.30 -12.28
C LYS A 26 4.22 -3.95 -10.93
N VAL A 27 3.75 -3.19 -9.93
CA VAL A 27 3.26 -3.75 -8.67
C VAL A 27 1.91 -4.43 -8.93
N LYS A 28 1.86 -5.75 -8.80
CA LYS A 28 0.62 -6.54 -8.93
C LYS A 28 0.06 -6.95 -7.57
N ARG A 29 0.93 -7.01 -6.57
CA ARG A 29 0.59 -7.24 -5.18
C ARG A 29 1.35 -6.26 -4.30
N MET A 30 0.76 -5.85 -3.19
CA MET A 30 1.44 -5.04 -2.17
C MET A 30 2.71 -5.74 -1.68
N TYR A 31 2.73 -7.07 -1.60
CA TYR A 31 3.94 -7.80 -1.21
C TYR A 31 5.11 -7.67 -2.20
N ASP A 32 4.89 -7.24 -3.45
CA ASP A 32 5.97 -7.07 -4.43
C ASP A 32 6.96 -5.95 -4.01
N ILE A 33 6.55 -5.04 -3.12
CA ILE A 33 7.43 -3.99 -2.58
C ILE A 33 8.09 -4.38 -1.24
N ALA A 34 7.91 -5.61 -0.75
CA ALA A 34 8.42 -6.02 0.56
C ALA A 34 9.96 -5.95 0.69
N GLY A 35 10.67 -6.19 -0.41
CA GLY A 35 12.14 -6.10 -0.46
C GLY A 35 12.69 -4.68 -0.63
N LEU A 36 11.83 -3.70 -0.91
CA LEU A 36 12.24 -2.35 -1.29
C LEU A 36 12.25 -1.45 -0.06
N PHE A 37 13.44 -1.25 0.50
CA PHE A 37 13.68 -0.37 1.65
C PHE A 37 12.72 -0.60 2.85
N PRO A 38 12.46 -1.86 3.28
CA PRO A 38 11.41 -2.18 4.25
C PRO A 38 11.57 -1.47 5.59
N THR A 39 12.81 -1.39 6.10
CA THR A 39 13.14 -0.70 7.36
C THR A 39 12.88 0.80 7.28
N LYS A 40 13.14 1.41 6.12
CA LYS A 40 12.94 2.84 5.89
C LYS A 40 11.45 3.17 5.82
N ILE A 41 10.70 2.37 5.06
CA ILE A 41 9.25 2.53 4.89
C ILE A 41 8.52 2.30 6.22
N SER A 42 8.79 1.20 6.92
CA SER A 42 8.12 0.89 8.18
C SER A 42 8.36 1.99 9.23
N ARG A 43 9.60 2.48 9.34
CA ARG A 43 9.95 3.62 10.20
C ARG A 43 9.18 4.89 9.84
N LEU A 44 9.11 5.25 8.56
CA LEU A 44 8.37 6.43 8.09
C LEU A 44 6.86 6.32 8.28
N LEU A 45 6.31 5.10 8.14
CA LEU A 45 4.91 4.83 8.45
C LEU A 45 4.62 4.87 9.96
N GLY A 46 5.64 4.75 10.80
CA GLY A 46 5.51 4.67 12.26
C GLY A 46 5.01 3.30 12.73
N ILE A 47 5.34 2.24 11.99
CA ILE A 47 4.98 0.86 12.32
C ILE A 47 6.24 -0.01 12.39
N ASN A 48 6.20 -1.09 13.17
CA ASN A 48 7.31 -2.04 13.18
C ASN A 48 7.38 -2.88 11.89
N SER A 49 8.53 -3.48 11.62
CA SER A 49 8.81 -4.29 10.42
C SER A 49 7.83 -5.44 10.24
N ASP A 50 7.47 -6.12 11.33
CA ASP A 50 6.60 -7.29 11.30
C ASP A 50 5.18 -6.88 10.91
N ARG A 51 4.67 -5.79 11.48
CA ARG A 51 3.36 -5.24 11.13
C ARG A 51 3.33 -4.75 9.70
N TYR A 52 4.42 -4.16 9.21
CA TYR A 52 4.54 -3.80 7.80
C TYR A 52 4.45 -5.03 6.90
N SER A 53 5.25 -6.06 7.15
CA SER A 53 5.21 -7.32 6.39
C SER A 53 3.82 -7.98 6.42
N VAL A 54 3.20 -8.07 7.60
CA VAL A 54 1.83 -8.61 7.74
C VAL A 54 0.82 -7.82 6.91
N LYS A 55 0.90 -6.49 6.87
CA LYS A 55 0.01 -5.65 6.05
C LYS A 55 0.29 -5.79 4.56
N LEU A 56 1.55 -5.95 4.14
CA LEU A 56 1.87 -6.24 2.74
C LEU A 56 1.29 -7.58 2.29
N SER A 57 1.31 -8.60 3.16
CA SER A 57 0.70 -9.92 2.89
C SER A 57 -0.83 -9.93 3.04
N ASN A 58 -1.40 -8.93 3.71
CA ASN A 58 -2.84 -8.78 3.96
C ASN A 58 -3.24 -7.32 3.71
N PRO A 59 -3.28 -6.89 2.44
CA PRO A 59 -3.41 -5.49 2.06
C PRO A 59 -4.67 -4.78 2.59
N GLU A 60 -5.75 -5.52 2.86
CA GLU A 60 -6.97 -4.99 3.49
C GLU A 60 -6.75 -4.48 4.92
N LYS A 61 -5.63 -4.85 5.56
CA LYS A 61 -5.29 -4.40 6.92
C LYS A 61 -4.66 -3.01 6.92
N PHE A 62 -4.31 -2.43 5.78
CA PHE A 62 -3.91 -1.03 5.72
C PHE A 62 -5.10 -0.13 6.06
N SER A 63 -4.93 0.74 7.04
CA SER A 63 -5.87 1.83 7.25
C SER A 63 -5.72 2.86 6.14
N VAL A 64 -6.80 3.60 5.88
CA VAL A 64 -6.77 4.71 4.91
C VAL A 64 -5.61 5.67 5.20
N PHE A 65 -5.38 6.01 6.47
CA PHE A 65 -4.31 6.93 6.84
C PHE A 65 -2.91 6.37 6.55
N GLU A 66 -2.68 5.06 6.72
CA GLU A 66 -1.41 4.43 6.33
C GLU A 66 -1.22 4.42 4.80
N ILE A 67 -2.28 4.24 4.02
CA ILE A 67 -2.22 4.34 2.55
C ILE A 67 -1.84 5.76 2.14
N LEU A 68 -2.48 6.77 2.74
CA LEU A 68 -2.16 8.18 2.47
C LEU A 68 -0.72 8.52 2.86
N LYS A 69 -0.24 8.03 4.01
CA LYS A 69 1.16 8.18 4.42
C LYS A 69 2.12 7.50 3.45
N LEU A 70 1.82 6.27 3.03
CA LEU A 70 2.64 5.53 2.07
C LEU A 70 2.71 6.29 0.75
N ALA A 71 1.59 6.78 0.24
CA ALA A 71 1.53 7.61 -0.95
C ALA A 71 2.38 8.88 -0.80
N TYR A 72 2.29 9.55 0.35
CA TYR A 72 3.04 10.76 0.65
C TYR A 72 4.56 10.52 0.67
N ILE A 73 5.03 9.48 1.35
CA ILE A 73 6.48 9.21 1.46
C ILE A 73 7.08 8.68 0.16
N LEU A 74 6.25 8.11 -0.73
CA LEU A 74 6.67 7.64 -2.04
C LEU A 74 6.49 8.72 -3.13
N GLY A 75 5.69 9.76 -2.89
CA GLY A 75 5.41 10.83 -3.85
C GLY A 75 4.48 10.42 -4.99
N LEU A 76 3.49 9.56 -4.70
CA LEU A 76 2.58 9.02 -5.72
C LEU A 76 1.12 9.20 -5.33
N ASP A 77 0.20 9.06 -6.29
CA ASP A 77 -1.23 9.15 -6.05
C ASP A 77 -1.70 7.94 -5.19
N PRO A 78 -2.30 8.13 -4.00
CA PRO A 78 -2.76 7.03 -3.15
C PRO A 78 -3.75 6.09 -3.85
N ASN A 79 -4.45 6.54 -4.89
CA ASN A 79 -5.33 5.66 -5.67
C ASN A 79 -4.56 4.53 -6.36
N LEU A 80 -3.30 4.74 -6.77
CA LEU A 80 -2.48 3.67 -7.36
C LEU A 80 -2.19 2.54 -6.38
N ILE A 81 -2.03 2.87 -5.09
CA ILE A 81 -1.87 1.88 -4.02
C ILE A 81 -3.21 1.19 -3.77
N LEU A 82 -4.28 1.98 -3.69
CA LEU A 82 -5.63 1.46 -3.43
C LEU A 82 -6.10 0.52 -4.53
N ASP A 83 -5.79 0.78 -5.80
CA ASP A 83 -6.11 -0.09 -6.93
C ASP A 83 -5.52 -1.49 -6.76
N VAL A 84 -4.24 -1.57 -6.35
CA VAL A 84 -3.57 -2.86 -6.06
C VAL A 84 -4.27 -3.58 -4.90
N ILE A 85 -4.56 -2.86 -3.82
CA ILE A 85 -5.27 -3.41 -2.65
C ILE A 85 -6.65 -3.94 -3.05
N GLN A 86 -7.41 -3.21 -3.87
CA GLN A 86 -8.75 -3.63 -4.32
C GLN A 86 -8.68 -4.94 -5.13
N ILE A 87 -7.75 -5.02 -6.08
CA ILE A 87 -7.54 -6.23 -6.90
C ILE A 87 -7.24 -7.45 -6.01
N GLU A 88 -6.36 -7.30 -5.02
CA GLU A 88 -6.00 -8.41 -4.13
C GLU A 88 -7.13 -8.84 -3.20
N THR A 89 -8.00 -7.89 -2.81
CA THR A 89 -9.00 -8.11 -1.76
C THR A 89 -10.39 -8.46 -2.30
N GLU A 90 -10.67 -8.23 -3.58
CA GLU A 90 -11.96 -8.51 -4.23
C GLU A 90 -12.46 -9.94 -3.96
N THR A 91 -11.56 -10.93 -4.14
CA THR A 91 -11.91 -12.34 -3.94
C THR A 91 -12.19 -12.68 -2.47
N LEU A 92 -11.46 -12.05 -1.54
CA LEU A 92 -11.66 -12.23 -0.10
C LEU A 92 -12.99 -11.64 0.36
N VAL A 93 -13.33 -10.44 -0.13
CA VAL A 93 -14.60 -9.78 0.14
C VAL A 93 -15.76 -10.64 -0.38
N SER A 94 -15.67 -11.10 -1.62
CA SER A 94 -16.69 -11.95 -2.25
C SER A 94 -16.92 -13.25 -1.47
N LYS A 95 -15.84 -13.90 -0.99
CA LYS A 95 -15.93 -15.12 -0.17
C LYS A 95 -16.61 -14.86 1.18
N LYS A 96 -16.25 -13.79 1.88
CA LYS A 96 -16.83 -13.44 3.20
C LYS A 96 -18.33 -13.14 3.10
N ILE A 97 -18.76 -12.45 2.05
CA ILE A 97 -20.19 -12.17 1.82
C ILE A 97 -20.97 -13.47 1.59
N LYS A 98 -20.47 -14.37 0.73
CA LYS A 98 -21.11 -15.67 0.43
C LYS A 98 -21.19 -16.60 1.65
N GLN A 99 -20.16 -16.62 2.49
CA GLN A 99 -20.19 -17.41 3.73
C GLN A 99 -21.28 -16.91 4.68
N LYS A 100 -21.40 -15.59 4.83
CA LYS A 100 -22.40 -14.98 5.72
C LYS A 100 -23.84 -15.21 5.23
N SER A 101 -24.07 -15.34 3.93
CA SER A 101 -25.39 -15.64 3.37
C SER A 101 -25.79 -17.12 3.44
N THR A 102 -24.86 -18.03 3.73
CA THR A 102 -25.15 -19.47 3.85
C THR A 102 -25.39 -19.89 5.31
N SER A 103 -25.13 -18.98 6.26
CA SER A 103 -25.29 -19.18 7.70
C SER A 103 -26.53 -18.46 8.27
N ALA A 104 -27.43 -17.99 7.41
CA ALA A 104 -28.71 -17.35 7.73
C ALA A 104 -29.83 -18.12 7.04
#